data_AF-A0A2P6S9Y3-F1
#
_entry.id   AF-A0A2P6S9Y3-F1
#
_cell.length_a   1.000
_cell.length_b   1.000
_cell.length_c   1.000
_cell.angle_alpha   90.00
_cell.angle_beta   90.00
_cell.angle_gamma   90.00
#
_symmetry.space_group_name_H-M   'P 1'
#
loop_
_entity.id
_entity.type
_entity.pdbx_description
1 polymer ?
#
loop_
_entity_poly.entity_id
_entity_poly.type
_entity_poly.pdbx_seq_one_letter_code
_entity_poly.pdbx_strand_id
1 'polypeptide(L)'
;MQTEARKRLLAYRAARSPWTADQEMTETSVDALRELRWNYQIPDSVELRLIKDGELPSSPPDGFITLYPAMLELGIRIPFQPFVHGWVSELGIAPAQINPNGYRVIIALIALWNDKFSCDPPVEVLRYHLRLKKNISVTKDPIEGFYCIVPQRPAIILELPSAVRTWRNKWFYVKGWAFTSSGGVPAPNIVTHFKDAGKWRKLNSLSRVVKERFGTLLDLPREERLFKTIVIEEKLARLGIAAPARNMTLDKNDPGLRARILQQRQAIKRPIVPRPLVPPNEDKSSPKP
;
A
#
# COMPACT_ATOMS: atom_id res chain seq x y z
N MET A 1 -28.14 3.50 -20.54
CA MET A 1 -28.12 4.54 -19.49
C MET A 1 -26.83 4.56 -18.65
N GLN A 2 -26.35 3.43 -18.10
CA GLN A 2 -25.13 3.41 -17.25
C GLN A 2 -23.85 3.95 -17.92
N THR A 3 -23.68 3.74 -19.23
CA THR A 3 -22.51 4.23 -19.98
C THR A 3 -22.50 5.76 -20.14
N GLU A 4 -23.67 6.39 -20.24
CA GLU A 4 -23.80 7.83 -20.44
C GLU A 4 -23.54 8.60 -19.14
N ALA A 5 -24.08 8.10 -18.02
CA ALA A 5 -23.77 8.64 -16.69
C ALA A 5 -22.26 8.54 -16.38
N ARG A 6 -21.63 7.40 -16.72
CA ARG A 6 -20.18 7.20 -16.56
C ARG A 6 -19.36 8.20 -17.38
N LYS A 7 -19.74 8.43 -18.65
CA LYS A 7 -19.08 9.44 -19.51
C LYS A 7 -19.20 10.84 -18.94
N ARG A 8 -20.41 11.23 -18.48
CA ARG A 8 -20.64 12.54 -17.87
C ARG A 8 -19.82 12.75 -16.60
N LEU A 9 -19.73 11.74 -15.74
CA LEU A 9 -18.92 11.80 -14.53
C LEU A 9 -17.41 11.96 -14.85
N LEU A 10 -16.90 11.22 -15.82
CA LEU A 10 -15.50 11.34 -16.25
C LEU A 10 -15.20 12.72 -16.86
N ALA A 11 -16.10 13.25 -17.69
CA ALA A 11 -15.96 14.59 -18.24
C ALA A 11 -15.99 15.66 -17.14
N TYR A 12 -16.89 15.51 -16.16
CA TYR A 12 -16.96 16.38 -14.98
C TYR A 12 -15.64 16.39 -14.19
N ARG A 13 -15.05 15.21 -13.94
CA ARG A 13 -13.78 15.09 -13.20
C ARG A 13 -12.61 15.67 -14.00
N ALA A 14 -12.52 15.34 -15.29
CA ALA A 14 -11.46 15.83 -16.17
C ALA A 14 -11.46 17.37 -16.29
N ALA A 15 -12.63 18.01 -16.24
CA ALA A 15 -12.74 19.48 -16.24
C ALA A 15 -12.23 20.14 -14.95
N ARG A 16 -12.10 19.40 -13.85
CA ARG A 16 -11.77 19.92 -12.52
C ARG A 16 -10.35 19.58 -12.07
N SER A 17 -9.66 18.72 -12.80
CA SER A 17 -8.35 18.23 -12.38
C SER A 17 -7.46 17.86 -13.56
N PRO A 18 -6.17 18.25 -13.52
CA PRO A 18 -5.19 17.84 -14.52
C PRO A 18 -4.69 16.40 -14.31
N TRP A 19 -5.02 15.75 -13.19
CA TRP A 19 -4.42 14.47 -12.80
C TRP A 19 -5.04 13.30 -13.57
N THR A 20 -4.18 12.41 -14.09
CA THR A 20 -4.65 11.19 -14.78
C THR A 20 -5.50 10.31 -13.88
N ALA A 21 -5.25 10.30 -12.57
CA ALA A 21 -6.02 9.53 -11.59
C ALA A 21 -7.52 9.86 -11.63
N ASP A 22 -7.89 11.10 -11.90
CA ASP A 22 -9.29 11.55 -11.89
C ASP A 22 -10.03 11.26 -13.20
N GLN A 23 -9.29 10.83 -14.23
CA GLN A 23 -9.81 10.45 -15.53
C GLN A 23 -10.13 8.94 -15.61
N GLU A 24 -9.85 8.18 -14.55
CA GLU A 24 -10.11 6.75 -14.46
C GLU A 24 -11.28 6.47 -13.49
N MET A 25 -12.12 5.48 -13.84
CA MET A 25 -13.14 4.96 -12.91
C MET A 25 -12.54 3.81 -12.12
N THR A 26 -12.83 3.75 -10.82
CA THR A 26 -12.50 2.57 -10.02
C THR A 26 -13.41 1.40 -10.37
N GLU A 27 -12.81 0.22 -10.48
CA GLU A 27 -13.48 -1.08 -10.54
C GLU A 27 -13.58 -1.75 -9.16
N THR A 28 -13.20 -1.03 -8.09
CA THR A 28 -13.24 -1.57 -6.72
C THR A 28 -14.69 -1.65 -6.26
N SER A 29 -15.08 -2.83 -5.76
CA SER A 29 -16.41 -3.10 -5.19
C SER A 29 -16.35 -3.19 -3.66
N VAL A 30 -17.52 -3.17 -3.03
CA VAL A 30 -17.63 -3.37 -1.57
C VAL A 30 -17.08 -4.74 -1.16
N ASP A 31 -17.34 -5.79 -1.95
CA ASP A 31 -16.81 -7.12 -1.69
C ASP A 31 -15.28 -7.17 -1.83
N ALA A 32 -14.72 -6.45 -2.81
CA ALA A 32 -13.27 -6.30 -2.91
C ALA A 32 -12.67 -5.65 -1.65
N LEU A 33 -13.31 -4.62 -1.07
CA LEU A 33 -12.84 -4.04 0.19
C LEU A 33 -12.87 -5.02 1.37
N ARG A 34 -13.93 -5.85 1.45
CA ARG A 34 -14.04 -6.91 2.47
C ARG A 34 -12.94 -7.96 2.31
N GLU A 35 -12.68 -8.38 1.08
CA GLU A 35 -11.59 -9.30 0.75
C GLU A 35 -10.22 -8.72 1.11
N LEU A 36 -9.97 -7.44 0.80
CA LEU A 36 -8.72 -6.77 1.16
C LEU A 36 -8.54 -6.71 2.68
N ARG A 37 -9.57 -6.33 3.42
CA ARG A 37 -9.53 -6.31 4.89
C ARG A 37 -9.16 -7.69 5.45
N TRP A 38 -9.82 -8.74 4.98
CA TRP A 38 -9.59 -10.10 5.43
C TRP A 38 -8.19 -10.61 5.07
N ASN A 39 -7.80 -10.48 3.80
CA ASN A 39 -6.56 -11.04 3.28
C ASN A 39 -5.32 -10.37 3.88
N TYR A 40 -5.39 -9.06 4.12
CA TYR A 40 -4.29 -8.26 4.64
C TYR A 40 -4.42 -7.89 6.12
N GLN A 41 -5.41 -8.45 6.80
CA GLN A 41 -5.62 -8.32 8.24
C GLN A 41 -5.72 -6.84 8.69
N ILE A 42 -6.44 -6.04 7.91
CA ILE A 42 -6.60 -4.60 8.18
C ILE A 42 -7.50 -4.43 9.42
N PRO A 43 -7.06 -3.73 10.49
CA PRO A 43 -7.84 -3.56 11.71
C PRO A 43 -9.16 -2.82 11.49
N ASP A 44 -10.20 -3.14 12.24
CA ASP A 44 -11.52 -2.50 12.13
C ASP A 44 -11.51 -1.00 12.48
N SER A 45 -10.48 -0.53 13.21
CA SER A 45 -10.23 0.88 13.46
C SER A 45 -9.84 1.69 12.21
N VAL A 46 -9.43 1.00 11.14
CA VAL A 46 -9.12 1.60 9.84
C VAL A 46 -10.39 1.59 9.00
N GLU A 47 -10.83 2.74 8.51
CA GLU A 47 -11.99 2.82 7.62
C GLU A 47 -11.57 2.59 6.16
N LEU A 48 -12.27 1.70 5.45
CA LEU A 48 -12.11 1.48 4.01
C LEU A 48 -13.41 1.87 3.31
N ARG A 49 -13.32 2.72 2.28
CA ARG A 49 -14.52 3.26 1.61
C ARG A 49 -14.31 3.40 0.11
N LEU A 50 -15.38 3.17 -0.65
CA LEU A 50 -15.43 3.50 -2.07
C LEU A 50 -15.56 5.03 -2.27
N ILE A 51 -15.28 5.48 -3.49
CA ILE A 51 -15.53 6.86 -3.87
C ILE A 51 -17.01 7.15 -4.06
N LYS A 52 -17.44 8.34 -3.67
CA LYS A 52 -18.78 8.86 -3.97
C LYS A 52 -18.77 9.72 -5.24
N ASP A 53 -19.95 9.97 -5.79
CA ASP A 53 -20.10 10.86 -6.93
C ASP A 53 -19.59 12.27 -6.59
N GLY A 54 -18.83 12.86 -7.51
CA GLY A 54 -18.23 14.20 -7.35
C GLY A 54 -16.90 14.24 -6.59
N GLU A 55 -16.54 13.20 -5.83
CA GLU A 55 -15.22 13.11 -5.21
C GLU A 55 -14.14 12.77 -6.27
N LEU A 56 -12.88 13.09 -5.94
CA LEU A 56 -11.70 12.85 -6.80
C LEU A 56 -10.68 11.97 -6.07
N PRO A 57 -10.13 10.91 -6.70
CA PRO A 57 -9.03 10.13 -6.10
C PRO A 57 -7.78 10.99 -5.83
N SER A 58 -7.56 12.05 -6.59
CA SER A 58 -6.47 13.00 -6.36
C SER A 58 -6.68 13.93 -5.16
N SER A 59 -7.93 14.10 -4.72
CA SER A 59 -8.33 15.04 -3.66
C SER A 59 -9.28 14.32 -2.69
N PRO A 60 -8.78 13.36 -1.89
CA PRO A 60 -9.60 12.61 -0.95
C PRO A 60 -10.21 13.54 0.12
N PRO A 61 -11.37 13.18 0.70
CA PRO A 61 -11.93 13.92 1.83
C PRO A 61 -11.01 13.98 3.04
N ASP A 62 -11.25 14.93 3.95
CA ASP A 62 -10.41 15.13 5.13
C ASP A 62 -10.21 13.87 5.98
N GLY A 63 -8.95 13.60 6.30
CA GLY A 63 -8.53 12.40 7.04
C GLY A 63 -8.38 11.13 6.18
N PHE A 64 -8.80 11.16 4.90
CA PHE A 64 -8.61 10.05 3.98
C PHE A 64 -7.35 10.21 3.12
N ILE A 65 -6.82 9.07 2.69
CA ILE A 65 -5.90 8.95 1.56
C ILE A 65 -6.48 8.00 0.53
N THR A 66 -6.03 8.14 -0.71
CA THR A 66 -6.30 7.16 -1.77
C THR A 66 -5.22 6.10 -1.78
N LEU A 67 -5.59 4.82 -1.91
CA LEU A 67 -4.67 3.70 -2.08
C LEU A 67 -5.14 2.75 -3.19
N TYR A 68 -4.19 1.97 -3.69
CA TYR A 68 -4.42 0.92 -4.69
C TYR A 68 -4.31 -0.46 -4.02
N PRO A 69 -5.18 -1.44 -4.33
CA PRO A 69 -5.05 -2.82 -3.82
C PRO A 69 -3.69 -3.43 -4.10
N ALA A 70 -3.10 -3.08 -5.26
CA ALA A 70 -1.76 -3.50 -5.65
C ALA A 70 -0.68 -3.09 -4.62
N MET A 71 -0.88 -2.05 -3.81
CA MET A 71 0.10 -1.73 -2.76
C MET A 71 0.13 -2.80 -1.66
N LEU A 72 -1.05 -3.33 -1.28
CA LEU A 72 -1.18 -4.37 -0.25
C LEU A 72 -0.63 -5.71 -0.74
N GLU A 73 -0.93 -6.06 -2.00
CA GLU A 73 -0.39 -7.23 -2.71
C GLU A 73 1.14 -7.23 -2.74
N LEU A 74 1.76 -6.06 -2.66
CA LEU A 74 3.21 -5.88 -2.70
C LEU A 74 3.86 -5.82 -1.32
N GLY A 75 3.10 -6.04 -0.25
CA GLY A 75 3.62 -6.12 1.11
C GLY A 75 3.39 -4.86 1.95
N ILE A 76 2.79 -3.80 1.40
CA ILE A 76 2.37 -2.66 2.23
C ILE A 76 1.25 -3.12 3.17
N ARG A 77 1.28 -2.65 4.41
CA ARG A 77 0.28 -2.93 5.44
C ARG A 77 -0.34 -1.63 5.92
N ILE A 78 -1.55 -1.72 6.45
CA ILE A 78 -2.31 -0.59 6.98
C ILE A 78 -2.76 -0.95 8.41
N PRO A 79 -2.52 -0.09 9.42
CA PRO A 79 -1.81 1.20 9.35
C PRO A 79 -0.38 1.07 8.79
N PHE A 80 0.15 2.15 8.21
CA PHE A 80 1.49 2.11 7.63
C PHE A 80 2.54 1.77 8.68
N GLN A 81 3.54 0.99 8.28
CA GLN A 81 4.73 0.78 9.10
C GLN A 81 5.46 2.11 9.30
N PRO A 82 6.13 2.34 10.45
CA PRO A 82 6.80 3.60 10.77
C PRO A 82 7.71 4.11 9.66
N PHE A 83 8.50 3.19 9.09
CA PHE A 83 9.40 3.53 8.00
C PHE A 83 8.67 3.94 6.71
N VAL A 84 7.68 3.15 6.27
CA VAL A 84 6.90 3.46 5.05
C VAL A 84 6.24 4.82 5.22
N HIS A 85 5.69 5.08 6.40
CA HIS A 85 5.08 6.35 6.76
C HIS A 85 6.07 7.51 6.69
N GLY A 86 7.22 7.39 7.36
CA GLY A 86 8.28 8.40 7.35
C GLY A 86 8.83 8.67 5.95
N TRP A 87 8.97 7.63 5.13
CA TRP A 87 9.47 7.78 3.78
C TRP A 87 8.46 8.40 2.81
N VAL A 88 7.17 8.03 2.90
CA VAL A 88 6.12 8.72 2.11
C VAL A 88 6.01 10.19 2.52
N SER A 89 6.10 10.48 3.83
CA SER A 89 6.18 11.86 4.34
C SER A 89 7.37 12.62 3.74
N GLU A 90 8.55 11.99 3.71
CA GLU A 90 9.78 12.56 3.15
C GLU A 90 9.69 12.84 1.64
N LEU A 91 9.01 11.99 0.86
CA LEU A 91 8.78 12.26 -0.56
C LEU A 91 7.90 13.51 -0.78
N GLY A 92 7.04 13.82 0.19
CA GLY A 92 6.17 14.98 0.12
C GLY A 92 5.15 14.91 -1.02
N ILE A 93 4.70 13.72 -1.41
CA ILE A 93 3.61 13.47 -2.37
C ILE A 93 2.64 12.44 -1.78
N ALA A 94 1.42 12.37 -2.33
CA ALA A 94 0.45 11.41 -1.83
C ALA A 94 0.86 9.96 -2.11
N PRO A 95 0.57 8.99 -1.21
CA PRO A 95 0.93 7.59 -1.40
C PRO A 95 0.47 7.03 -2.76
N ALA A 96 -0.73 7.41 -3.19
CA ALA A 96 -1.30 7.00 -4.48
C ALA A 96 -0.55 7.56 -5.71
N GLN A 97 0.25 8.62 -5.56
CA GLN A 97 1.06 9.12 -6.68
C GLN A 97 2.24 8.20 -7.02
N ILE A 98 2.58 7.28 -6.13
CA ILE A 98 3.70 6.37 -6.31
C ILE A 98 3.23 5.09 -6.99
N ASN A 99 3.86 4.75 -8.12
CA ASN A 99 3.63 3.48 -8.79
C ASN A 99 3.90 2.30 -7.81
N PRO A 100 3.06 1.24 -7.78
CA PRO A 100 3.26 0.05 -6.95
C PRO A 100 4.68 -0.54 -6.99
N ASN A 101 5.37 -0.49 -8.14
CA ASN A 101 6.76 -0.94 -8.22
C ASN A 101 7.74 -0.10 -7.38
N GLY A 102 7.43 1.15 -7.10
CA GLY A 102 8.20 1.97 -6.17
C GLY A 102 8.19 1.38 -4.76
N TYR A 103 7.01 0.94 -4.28
CA TYR A 103 6.86 0.27 -2.99
C TYR A 103 7.67 -1.02 -2.88
N ARG A 104 7.80 -1.80 -3.96
CA ARG A 104 8.68 -2.97 -4.01
C ARG A 104 10.14 -2.63 -3.72
N VAL A 105 10.68 -1.59 -4.36
CA VAL A 105 12.08 -1.17 -4.15
C VAL A 105 12.33 -0.81 -2.70
N ILE A 106 11.36 -0.16 -2.06
CA ILE A 106 11.46 0.28 -0.68
C ILE A 106 11.38 -0.88 0.28
N ILE A 107 10.40 -1.77 0.11
CA ILE A 107 10.26 -2.97 0.93
C ILE A 107 11.52 -3.83 0.83
N ALA A 108 12.07 -4.00 -0.38
CA ALA A 108 13.32 -4.71 -0.57
C ALA A 108 14.50 -4.03 0.14
N LEU A 109 14.59 -2.70 0.09
CA LEU A 109 15.66 -1.95 0.76
C LEU A 109 15.56 -2.09 2.28
N ILE A 110 14.35 -1.96 2.86
CA ILE A 110 14.11 -2.14 4.29
C ILE A 110 14.46 -3.58 4.69
N ALA A 111 13.95 -4.57 3.95
CA ALA A 111 14.17 -5.97 4.27
C ALA A 111 15.65 -6.34 4.25
N LEU A 112 16.39 -5.90 3.23
CA LEU A 112 17.82 -6.17 3.14
C LEU A 112 18.61 -5.43 4.23
N TRP A 113 18.27 -4.17 4.51
CA TRP A 113 18.95 -3.38 5.54
C TRP A 113 18.68 -3.93 6.94
N ASN A 114 17.43 -4.28 7.25
CA ASN A 114 17.03 -4.82 8.54
C ASN A 114 17.62 -6.22 8.76
N ASP A 115 17.65 -7.06 7.72
CA ASP A 115 18.27 -8.39 7.78
C ASP A 115 19.77 -8.34 8.10
N LYS A 116 20.48 -7.29 7.65
CA LYS A 116 21.93 -7.14 7.88
C LYS A 116 22.30 -6.31 9.10
N PHE A 117 21.46 -5.35 9.48
CA PHE A 117 21.80 -4.37 10.52
C PHE A 117 20.77 -4.26 11.65
N SER A 118 19.70 -5.06 11.63
CA SER A 118 18.65 -5.12 12.65
C SER A 118 18.03 -3.76 12.99
N CYS A 119 17.94 -2.88 12.01
CA CYS A 119 17.35 -1.55 12.10
C CYS A 119 16.76 -1.14 10.76
N ASP A 120 16.05 -0.01 10.71
CA ASP A 120 15.60 0.58 9.45
C ASP A 120 16.72 1.38 8.77
N PRO A 121 16.72 1.46 7.42
CA PRO A 121 17.66 2.31 6.71
C PRO A 121 17.42 3.78 7.08
N PRO A 122 18.45 4.60 7.32
CA PRO A 122 18.23 6.02 7.57
C PRO A 122 17.75 6.72 6.29
N VAL A 123 17.03 7.84 6.44
CA VAL A 123 16.50 8.64 5.32
C VAL A 123 17.58 9.08 4.32
N GLU A 124 18.81 9.23 4.80
CA GLU A 124 20.00 9.51 4.01
C GLU A 124 20.23 8.44 2.92
N VAL A 125 20.03 7.15 3.21
CA VAL A 125 20.14 6.07 2.21
C VAL A 125 19.09 6.24 1.13
N LEU A 126 17.88 6.67 1.50
CA LEU A 126 16.79 6.90 0.55
C LEU A 126 17.13 8.05 -0.39
N ARG A 127 17.58 9.19 0.15
CA ARG A 127 18.00 10.38 -0.63
C ARG A 127 19.22 10.12 -1.51
N TYR A 128 20.13 9.26 -1.06
CA TYR A 128 21.34 8.92 -1.79
C TYR A 128 21.08 7.89 -2.90
N HIS A 129 20.33 6.82 -2.58
CA HIS A 129 20.23 5.65 -3.45
C HIS A 129 18.99 5.64 -4.33
N LEU A 130 17.90 6.28 -3.95
CA LEU A 130 16.68 6.29 -4.76
C LEU A 130 16.65 7.52 -5.66
N ARG A 131 15.71 7.57 -6.60
CA ARG A 131 15.32 8.75 -7.36
C ARG A 131 13.83 8.70 -7.63
N LEU A 132 13.16 9.81 -7.41
CA LEU A 132 11.80 10.03 -7.86
C LEU A 132 11.83 10.56 -9.31
N LYS A 133 11.07 9.93 -10.20
CA LYS A 133 10.91 10.34 -11.60
C LYS A 133 9.44 10.39 -11.96
N LYS A 134 9.02 11.29 -12.87
CA LYS A 134 7.68 11.22 -13.46
C LYS A 134 7.48 9.84 -14.10
N ASN A 135 6.32 9.25 -13.87
CA ASN A 135 5.93 7.99 -14.50
C ASN A 135 5.60 8.28 -15.97
N ILE A 136 5.94 7.34 -16.85
CA ILE A 136 5.73 7.49 -18.30
C ILE A 136 4.84 6.35 -18.81
N SER A 137 4.01 6.66 -19.80
CA SER A 137 3.17 5.70 -20.50
C SER A 137 3.99 4.80 -21.42
N VAL A 138 3.32 3.83 -22.04
CA VAL A 138 3.93 2.99 -23.08
C VAL A 138 4.35 3.83 -24.31
N THR A 139 3.65 4.94 -24.56
CA THR A 139 3.96 5.91 -25.63
C THR A 139 5.04 6.92 -25.23
N LYS A 140 5.63 6.79 -24.03
CA LYS A 140 6.65 7.68 -23.44
C LYS A 140 6.14 9.06 -23.00
N ASP A 141 4.83 9.26 -22.94
CA ASP A 141 4.23 10.48 -22.42
C ASP A 141 4.17 10.44 -20.88
N PRO A 142 4.42 11.56 -20.18
CA PRO A 142 4.23 11.63 -18.74
C PRO A 142 2.80 11.25 -18.36
N ILE A 143 2.66 10.41 -17.33
CA ILE A 143 1.37 10.14 -16.70
C ILE A 143 1.20 11.16 -15.57
N GLU A 144 0.34 12.15 -15.78
CA GLU A 144 0.27 13.32 -14.92
C GLU A 144 -0.12 12.94 -13.48
N GLY A 145 0.64 13.47 -12.52
CA GLY A 145 0.45 13.18 -11.10
C GLY A 145 1.08 11.87 -10.60
N PHE A 146 1.68 11.04 -11.46
CA PHE A 146 2.29 9.78 -11.05
C PHE A 146 3.82 9.78 -11.15
N TYR A 147 4.44 9.06 -10.21
CA TYR A 147 5.89 8.96 -10.07
C TYR A 147 6.34 7.51 -9.92
N CYS A 148 7.56 7.25 -10.37
CA CYS A 148 8.30 6.01 -10.20
C CYS A 148 9.51 6.25 -9.31
N ILE A 149 9.85 5.24 -8.51
CA ILE A 149 11.09 5.21 -7.74
C ILE A 149 12.06 4.28 -8.42
N VAL A 150 13.27 4.80 -8.64
CA VAL A 150 14.31 4.09 -9.38
C VAL A 150 15.58 4.07 -8.52
N PRO A 151 16.16 2.90 -8.24
CA PRO A 151 17.45 2.83 -7.57
C PRO A 151 18.55 3.41 -8.47
N GLN A 152 19.52 4.07 -7.84
CA GLN A 152 20.72 4.59 -8.47
C GLN A 152 21.78 3.50 -8.57
N ARG A 153 22.75 3.70 -9.47
CA ARG A 153 23.88 2.77 -9.58
C ARG A 153 25.00 3.19 -8.62
N PRO A 154 25.75 2.21 -8.08
CA PRO A 154 25.54 0.77 -8.18
C PRO A 154 24.27 0.33 -7.43
N ALA A 155 23.45 -0.53 -8.05
CA ALA A 155 22.15 -0.92 -7.51
C ALA A 155 22.32 -1.98 -6.42
N ILE A 156 21.82 -1.76 -5.20
CA ILE A 156 21.90 -2.78 -4.14
C ILE A 156 20.96 -3.94 -4.44
N ILE A 157 19.73 -3.65 -4.87
CA ILE A 157 18.72 -4.65 -5.19
C ILE A 157 18.78 -4.99 -6.69
N LEU A 158 18.85 -6.27 -6.99
CA LEU A 158 19.01 -6.81 -8.34
C LEU A 158 17.72 -7.51 -8.80
N GLU A 159 17.55 -7.61 -10.12
CA GLU A 159 16.40 -8.29 -10.76
C GLU A 159 15.03 -7.84 -10.24
N LEU A 160 14.81 -6.51 -10.19
CA LEU A 160 13.50 -5.97 -9.84
C LEU A 160 12.41 -6.51 -10.82
N PRO A 161 11.22 -6.87 -10.32
CA PRO A 161 10.14 -7.36 -11.16
C PRO A 161 9.70 -6.35 -12.22
N SER A 162 9.10 -6.86 -13.29
CA SER A 162 8.57 -6.04 -14.39
C SER A 162 7.38 -5.17 -13.97
N ALA A 163 6.97 -4.28 -14.87
CA ALA A 163 5.87 -3.34 -14.64
C ALA A 163 4.56 -4.05 -14.28
N VAL A 164 3.94 -3.65 -13.16
CA VAL A 164 2.55 -4.02 -12.86
C VAL A 164 1.66 -3.25 -13.83
N ARG A 165 0.86 -3.98 -14.61
CA ARG A 165 -0.17 -3.40 -15.48
C ARG A 165 -1.48 -3.29 -14.69
N THR A 166 -2.40 -2.44 -15.17
CA THR A 166 -3.79 -2.37 -14.68
C THR A 166 -3.95 -2.25 -13.17
N TRP A 167 -3.07 -1.52 -12.48
CA TRP A 167 -3.23 -1.22 -11.06
C TRP A 167 -4.04 0.05 -10.83
N ARG A 168 -4.00 1.01 -11.77
CA ARG A 168 -4.63 2.34 -11.63
C ARG A 168 -6.16 2.33 -11.71
N ASN A 169 -6.76 1.30 -12.31
CA ASN A 169 -8.22 1.18 -12.41
C ASN A 169 -8.88 0.64 -11.13
N LYS A 170 -8.11 0.33 -10.08
CA LYS A 170 -8.64 -0.13 -8.78
C LYS A 170 -8.08 0.71 -7.66
N TRP A 171 -8.91 1.47 -6.99
CA TRP A 171 -8.51 2.29 -5.85
C TRP A 171 -9.68 2.55 -4.91
N PHE A 172 -9.33 2.91 -3.67
CA PHE A 172 -10.25 3.12 -2.57
C PHE A 172 -9.69 4.15 -1.58
N TYR A 173 -10.55 4.68 -0.73
CA TYR A 173 -10.17 5.58 0.34
C TYR A 173 -9.92 4.84 1.64
N VAL A 174 -8.95 5.35 2.40
CA VAL A 174 -8.55 4.82 3.70
C VAL A 174 -8.45 5.95 4.72
N LYS A 175 -9.02 5.76 5.92
CA LYS A 175 -8.84 6.62 7.09
C LYS A 175 -8.34 5.79 8.28
N GLY A 176 -7.59 6.41 9.19
CA GLY A 176 -6.88 5.67 10.24
C GLY A 176 -5.64 4.93 9.72
N TRP A 177 -5.11 5.35 8.58
CA TRP A 177 -3.93 4.75 7.92
C TRP A 177 -2.61 5.09 8.62
N ALA A 178 -2.58 6.15 9.42
CA ALA A 178 -1.37 6.66 10.02
C ALA A 178 -0.84 5.70 11.10
N PHE A 179 0.49 5.59 11.16
CA PHE A 179 1.12 4.93 12.29
C PHE A 179 0.84 5.73 13.56
N THR A 180 0.46 5.06 14.65
CA THR A 180 0.38 5.70 15.96
C THR A 180 1.64 5.33 16.73
N SER A 181 2.52 6.31 16.96
CA SER A 181 3.69 6.06 17.79
C SER A 181 3.26 5.81 19.23
N SER A 182 3.75 4.72 19.82
CA SER A 182 3.76 4.61 21.27
C SER A 182 4.53 5.79 21.85
N GLY A 183 3.96 6.48 22.85
CA GLY A 183 4.60 7.63 23.52
C GLY A 183 4.15 9.02 23.07
N GLY A 184 3.07 9.16 22.29
CA GLY A 184 2.44 10.47 22.04
C GLY A 184 3.17 11.39 21.05
N VAL A 185 4.25 10.92 20.42
CA VAL A 185 4.90 11.64 19.32
C VAL A 185 3.98 11.59 18.09
N PRO A 186 3.56 12.75 17.54
CA PRO A 186 2.75 12.78 16.32
C PRO A 186 3.53 12.16 15.16
N ALA A 187 2.88 11.30 14.39
CA ALA A 187 3.49 10.74 13.20
C ALA A 187 3.75 11.85 12.15
N PRO A 188 4.83 11.76 11.35
CA PRO A 188 5.15 12.76 10.32
C PRO A 188 3.99 13.02 9.36
N ASN A 189 3.67 14.27 9.06
CA ASN A 189 2.54 14.57 8.17
C ASN A 189 2.74 13.95 6.78
N ILE A 190 1.73 13.24 6.27
CA ILE A 190 1.72 12.73 4.90
C ILE A 190 0.79 13.62 4.07
N VAL A 191 1.28 14.01 2.90
CA VAL A 191 0.48 14.69 1.90
C VAL A 191 -0.64 13.74 1.45
N THR A 192 -1.89 14.15 1.56
CA THR A 192 -3.04 13.30 1.19
C THR A 192 -3.56 13.60 -0.22
N HIS A 193 -3.35 14.81 -0.70
CA HIS A 193 -3.78 15.30 -2.02
C HIS A 193 -2.66 15.20 -3.04
N PHE A 194 -3.01 14.93 -4.30
CA PHE A 194 -2.04 14.92 -5.38
C PHE A 194 -1.50 16.32 -5.58
N LYS A 195 -0.19 16.39 -5.78
CA LYS A 195 0.51 17.61 -6.18
C LYS A 195 1.76 17.27 -6.96
N ASP A 196 2.35 18.27 -7.59
CA ASP A 196 3.67 18.09 -8.18
C ASP A 196 4.70 17.78 -7.10
N ALA A 197 5.57 16.81 -7.40
CA ALA A 197 6.70 16.52 -6.55
C ALA A 197 7.60 17.76 -6.54
N GLY A 198 7.86 18.28 -5.34
CA GLY A 198 8.85 19.33 -5.16
C GLY A 198 10.25 18.85 -5.53
N LYS A 199 11.25 19.73 -5.44
CA LYS A 199 12.65 19.35 -5.62
C LYS A 199 13.05 18.37 -4.52
N TRP A 200 13.01 17.08 -4.85
CA TRP A 200 13.54 16.04 -3.98
C TRP A 200 15.04 16.23 -3.82
N ARG A 201 15.49 16.52 -2.59
CA ARG A 201 16.91 16.82 -2.32
C ARG A 201 17.70 15.53 -2.36
N LYS A 202 18.24 15.22 -3.54
CA LYS A 202 19.24 14.17 -3.71
C LYS A 202 20.42 14.46 -2.78
N LEU A 203 20.88 13.43 -2.08
CA LEU A 203 22.10 13.49 -1.32
C LEU A 203 23.26 12.94 -2.16
N ASN A 204 24.39 13.65 -2.16
CA ASN A 204 25.55 13.30 -2.99
C ASN A 204 26.60 12.45 -2.25
N SER A 205 26.54 12.42 -0.92
CA SER A 205 27.45 11.64 -0.08
C SER A 205 26.69 11.07 1.12
N LEU A 206 27.12 9.90 1.57
CA LEU A 206 26.63 9.29 2.81
C LEU A 206 27.55 9.68 3.97
N SER A 207 27.00 9.81 5.17
CA SER A 207 27.77 9.84 6.42
C SER A 207 28.64 8.59 6.55
N ARG A 208 29.76 8.68 7.28
CA ARG A 208 30.78 7.62 7.33
C ARG A 208 30.19 6.24 7.65
N VAL A 209 29.42 6.15 8.75
CA VAL A 209 28.80 4.91 9.22
C VAL A 209 27.80 4.35 8.20
N VAL A 210 27.00 5.23 7.57
CA VAL A 210 26.01 4.81 6.58
C VAL A 210 26.69 4.36 5.29
N LYS A 211 27.79 5.01 4.90
CA LYS A 211 28.60 4.65 3.74
C LYS A 211 29.21 3.26 3.89
N GLU A 212 29.75 2.95 5.07
CA GLU A 212 30.31 1.63 5.39
C GLU A 212 29.22 0.54 5.28
N ARG A 213 28.07 0.73 5.93
CA ARG A 213 26.93 -0.20 5.84
C ARG A 213 26.44 -0.36 4.41
N PHE A 214 26.33 0.73 3.66
CA PHE A 214 25.95 0.71 2.26
C PHE A 214 26.94 -0.09 1.41
N GLY A 215 28.25 0.06 1.67
CA GLY A 215 29.31 -0.74 1.07
C GLY A 215 29.14 -2.23 1.34
N THR A 216 28.89 -2.61 2.60
CA THR A 216 28.62 -4.01 2.97
C THR A 216 27.47 -4.62 2.16
N LEU A 217 26.40 -3.86 1.90
CA LEU A 217 25.28 -4.35 1.06
C LEU A 217 25.66 -4.50 -0.42
N LEU A 218 26.59 -3.68 -0.92
CA LEU A 218 27.11 -3.80 -2.28
C LEU A 218 28.08 -4.98 -2.45
N ASP A 219 28.75 -5.38 -1.37
CA ASP A 219 29.70 -6.49 -1.39
C ASP A 219 29.02 -7.86 -1.16
N LEU A 220 27.73 -7.86 -0.81
CA LEU A 220 26.96 -9.10 -0.68
C LEU A 220 26.97 -9.91 -1.98
N PRO A 221 26.98 -11.25 -1.88
CA PRO A 221 26.80 -12.12 -3.03
C PRO A 221 25.54 -11.76 -3.82
N ARG A 222 25.60 -11.97 -5.13
CA ARG A 222 24.56 -11.55 -6.07
C ARG A 222 23.19 -12.14 -5.71
N GLU A 223 23.18 -13.41 -5.32
CA GLU A 223 22.02 -14.21 -4.93
C GLU A 223 21.28 -13.64 -3.73
N GLU A 224 22.00 -13.07 -2.75
CA GLU A 224 21.42 -12.41 -1.58
C GLU A 224 20.80 -11.06 -1.92
N ARG A 225 21.24 -10.47 -3.04
CA ARG A 225 20.79 -9.17 -3.53
C ARG A 225 19.63 -9.26 -4.50
N LEU A 226 19.21 -10.46 -4.90
CA LEU A 226 18.08 -10.63 -5.80
C LEU A 226 16.77 -10.28 -5.11
N PHE A 227 15.92 -9.52 -5.78
CA PHE A 227 14.62 -9.13 -5.26
C PHE A 227 13.81 -10.33 -4.74
N LYS A 228 13.78 -11.43 -5.51
CA LYS A 228 13.07 -12.66 -5.14
C LYS A 228 13.60 -13.34 -3.87
N THR A 229 14.87 -13.12 -3.55
CA THR A 229 15.52 -13.65 -2.33
C THR A 229 15.29 -12.72 -1.14
N ILE A 230 15.19 -11.42 -1.37
CA ILE A 230 14.98 -10.43 -0.31
C ILE A 230 13.52 -10.37 0.11
N VAL A 231 12.61 -10.31 -0.86
CA VAL A 231 11.18 -10.06 -0.67
C VAL A 231 10.44 -11.39 -0.72
N ILE A 232 10.66 -12.21 0.31
CA ILE A 232 9.94 -13.46 0.57
C ILE A 232 9.08 -13.28 1.81
N GLU A 233 7.84 -13.77 1.77
CA GLU A 233 6.84 -13.55 2.81
C GLU A 233 7.33 -13.93 4.21
N GLU A 234 7.94 -15.12 4.36
CA GLU A 234 8.50 -15.59 5.63
C GLU A 234 9.59 -14.65 6.15
N LYS A 235 10.47 -14.16 5.27
CA LYS A 235 11.51 -13.21 5.63
C LYS A 235 10.91 -11.87 6.07
N LEU A 236 9.92 -11.34 5.33
CA LEU A 236 9.24 -10.09 5.70
C LEU A 236 8.49 -10.22 7.02
N ALA A 237 7.88 -11.38 7.29
CA ALA A 237 7.19 -11.66 8.54
C ALA A 237 8.16 -11.75 9.72
N ARG A 238 9.28 -12.46 9.56
CA ARG A 238 10.34 -12.55 10.58
C ARG A 238 10.93 -11.18 10.91
N LEU A 239 11.05 -10.30 9.92
CA LEU A 239 11.56 -8.93 10.10
C LEU A 239 10.48 -7.96 10.62
N GLY A 240 9.24 -8.42 10.86
CA GLY A 240 8.13 -7.57 11.30
C GLY A 240 7.65 -6.55 10.26
N ILE A 241 8.11 -6.67 9.00
CA ILE A 241 7.80 -5.73 7.92
C ILE A 241 6.38 -5.95 7.41
N ALA A 242 6.00 -7.22 7.21
CA ALA A 242 4.68 -7.59 6.73
C ALA A 242 4.23 -8.92 7.32
N ALA A 243 3.04 -8.97 7.92
CA ALA A 243 2.41 -10.23 8.30
C ALA A 243 2.05 -11.05 7.04
N PRO A 244 2.08 -12.39 7.11
CA PRO A 244 1.64 -13.24 6.01
C PRO A 244 0.21 -12.89 5.61
N ALA A 245 -0.03 -12.75 4.31
CA ALA A 245 -1.39 -12.61 3.81
C ALA A 245 -2.08 -13.97 3.94
N ARG A 246 -3.28 -14.00 4.53
CA ARG A 246 -3.96 -15.25 4.94
C ARG A 246 -4.16 -16.26 3.80
N ASN A 247 -4.16 -15.78 2.57
CA ASN A 247 -4.47 -16.57 1.38
C ASN A 247 -3.38 -16.48 0.31
N MET A 248 -2.10 -16.14 0.59
CA MET A 248 -1.13 -15.83 -0.50
C MET A 248 -0.05 -16.89 -0.77
N THR A 249 -0.17 -18.09 -0.22
CA THR A 249 0.44 -19.29 -0.83
C THR A 249 -0.43 -19.75 -1.99
N LEU A 250 -0.37 -19.05 -3.12
CA LEU A 250 -1.20 -19.33 -4.30
C LEU A 250 -0.33 -19.58 -5.52
N ASP A 251 -0.03 -20.85 -5.77
CA ASP A 251 0.11 -21.27 -7.16
C ASP A 251 -1.27 -21.14 -7.82
N LYS A 252 -1.39 -20.24 -8.80
CA LYS A 252 -2.63 -20.00 -9.54
C LYS A 252 -3.05 -21.22 -10.38
N ASN A 253 -2.19 -22.24 -10.47
CA ASN A 253 -2.46 -23.51 -11.12
C ASN A 253 -2.91 -24.62 -10.16
N ASP A 254 -3.01 -24.39 -8.84
CA ASP A 254 -3.49 -25.39 -7.89
C ASP A 254 -5.00 -25.68 -8.10
N PRO A 255 -5.39 -26.90 -8.53
CA PRO A 255 -6.78 -27.30 -8.73
C PRO A 255 -7.64 -27.22 -7.45
N GLY A 256 -7.02 -27.40 -6.28
CA GLY A 256 -7.70 -27.33 -4.98
C GLY A 256 -8.19 -25.92 -4.64
N LEU A 257 -7.51 -24.89 -5.16
CA LEU A 257 -7.86 -23.48 -4.94
C LEU A 257 -9.15 -23.09 -5.68
N ARG A 258 -9.33 -23.54 -6.93
CA ARG A 258 -10.56 -23.28 -7.69
C ARG A 258 -11.77 -23.90 -7.00
N ALA A 259 -11.62 -25.10 -6.45
CA ALA A 259 -12.67 -25.78 -5.69
C ALA A 259 -13.03 -25.02 -4.40
N ARG A 260 -12.03 -24.56 -3.64
CA ARG A 260 -12.25 -23.78 -2.40
C ARG A 260 -12.91 -22.41 -2.66
N ILE A 261 -12.51 -21.71 -3.72
CA ILE A 261 -13.13 -20.43 -4.13
C ILE A 261 -14.59 -20.63 -4.55
N LEU A 262 -14.91 -21.71 -5.28
CA LEU A 262 -16.29 -22.05 -5.65
C LEU A 262 -17.14 -22.40 -4.42
N GLN A 263 -16.60 -23.18 -3.48
CA GLN A 263 -17.29 -23.54 -2.23
C GLN A 263 -17.58 -22.30 -1.36
N GLN A 264 -16.64 -21.36 -1.26
CA GLN A 264 -16.83 -20.13 -0.48
C GLN A 264 -17.81 -19.16 -1.12
N ARG A 265 -17.83 -19.03 -2.46
CA ARG A 265 -18.86 -18.24 -3.17
C ARG A 265 -20.26 -18.78 -2.97
N GLN A 266 -20.42 -20.08 -2.75
CA GLN A 266 -21.70 -20.70 -2.41
C GLN A 266 -22.08 -20.51 -0.93
N ALA A 267 -21.11 -20.46 -0.02
CA ALA A 267 -21.34 -20.18 1.40
C ALA A 267 -21.79 -18.73 1.66
N ILE A 268 -21.22 -17.76 0.94
CA ILE A 268 -21.55 -16.32 1.07
C ILE A 268 -22.98 -16.01 0.56
N LYS A 269 -23.54 -16.84 -0.33
CA LYS A 269 -24.93 -16.71 -0.81
C LYS A 269 -25.99 -17.25 0.16
N ARG A 270 -25.60 -17.90 1.26
CA ARG A 270 -26.58 -18.39 2.24
C ARG A 270 -27.10 -17.21 3.07
N PRO A 271 -28.42 -17.02 3.22
CA PRO A 271 -28.96 -15.98 4.08
C PRO A 271 -28.46 -16.15 5.51
N ILE A 272 -28.02 -15.06 6.13
CA ILE A 272 -27.65 -15.04 7.54
C ILE A 272 -28.96 -15.21 8.33
N VAL A 273 -29.16 -16.38 8.94
CA VAL A 273 -30.26 -16.60 9.88
C VAL A 273 -29.95 -15.79 11.15
N PRO A 274 -30.80 -14.85 11.58
CA PRO A 274 -30.56 -14.09 12.80
C PRO A 274 -30.52 -15.04 14.00
N ARG A 275 -29.51 -14.88 14.86
CA ARG A 275 -29.39 -15.62 16.11
C ARG A 275 -30.53 -15.18 17.06
N PRO A 276 -31.26 -16.11 17.71
CA PRO A 276 -32.32 -15.73 18.63
C PRO A 276 -31.76 -14.93 19.80
N LEU A 277 -32.46 -13.86 20.14
CA LEU A 277 -32.13 -12.97 21.26
C LEU A 277 -32.24 -13.75 22.58
N VAL A 278 -31.16 -13.75 23.36
CA VAL A 278 -31.17 -14.26 24.73
C VAL A 278 -31.89 -13.22 25.60
N PRO A 279 -32.95 -13.57 26.34
CA PRO A 279 -33.63 -12.62 27.20
C PRO A 279 -32.74 -12.23 28.39
N PRO A 280 -32.85 -10.98 28.88
CA PRO A 280 -32.05 -10.50 30.00
C PRO A 280 -32.41 -11.21 31.31
N ASN A 281 -31.39 -11.53 32.11
CA ASN A 281 -31.52 -12.16 33.42
C ASN A 281 -32.44 -11.33 34.34
N GLU A 282 -33.46 -11.98 34.89
CA GLU A 282 -34.30 -11.43 35.95
C GLU A 282 -33.48 -11.25 37.23
N ASP A 283 -33.53 -10.03 37.73
CA ASP A 283 -32.95 -9.55 38.97
C ASP A 283 -33.65 -10.22 40.16
N LYS A 284 -32.99 -11.19 40.80
CA LYS A 284 -33.48 -11.81 42.04
C LYS A 284 -33.23 -10.87 43.21
N SER A 285 -34.13 -9.91 43.40
CA SER A 285 -34.33 -9.28 44.70
C SER A 285 -35.70 -9.66 45.25
N SER A 286 -35.70 -10.37 46.39
CA SER A 286 -36.85 -10.47 47.28
C SER A 286 -36.35 -10.70 48.72
N PRO A 287 -37.04 -10.13 49.71
CA PRO A 287 -36.52 -9.90 51.06
C PRO A 287 -36.69 -11.13 51.97
N LYS A 288 -35.83 -11.23 53.00
CA LYS A 288 -36.00 -12.21 54.08
C LYS A 288 -37.06 -11.72 55.10
N PRO A 289 -37.87 -12.62 55.69
CA PRO A 289 -38.57 -12.35 56.94
C PRO A 289 -37.60 -12.27 58.12
#